data_AF-A0A7Y0C5A0-F1
#
_entry.id   AF-A0A7Y0C5A0-F1
#
_cell.length_a   1.000
_cell.length_b   1.000
_cell.length_c   1.000
_cell.angle_alpha   90.00
_cell.angle_beta   90.00
_cell.angle_gamma   90.00
#
_symmetry.space_group_name_H-M   'P 1'
#
loop_
_entity.id
_entity.type
_entity.pdbx_description
1 polymer ?
#
loop_
_entity_poly.entity_id
_entity_poly.type
_entity_poly.pdbx_seq_one_letter_code
_entity_poly.pdbx_strand_id
1 'polypeptide(L)'
;SDAIRINARTQIVLKAGQTSITLDGADITFACPGTFSVKGSGHSFGDGASGAASLPALPSGLVIRSLPVTPLETVYSQALDFTEVPSEWLPFTLGQSTVVRAGAEQIATLDRSSSDGYSSGAVTKQPVDVNYWISTDTSWRIEEVIEQTLDTASVDSIPEDQDE
;
A
#
# COMPACT_ATOMS: atom_id res chain seq x y z
N SER A 1 -17.93 1.60 17.95
CA SER A 1 -17.49 0.34 17.34
C SER A 1 -18.70 -0.35 16.76
N ASP A 2 -18.74 -0.56 15.44
CA ASP A 2 -19.82 -1.29 14.81
C ASP A 2 -19.54 -2.80 14.94
N ALA A 3 -20.52 -3.60 15.39
CA ALA A 3 -20.32 -5.02 15.67
C ALA A 3 -21.62 -5.82 15.56
N ILE A 4 -21.56 -6.97 14.89
CA ILE A 4 -22.65 -7.96 14.85
C ILE A 4 -22.40 -9.00 15.93
N ARG A 5 -23.36 -9.16 16.85
CA ARG A 5 -23.33 -10.18 17.91
C ARG A 5 -24.44 -11.19 17.68
N ILE A 6 -24.07 -12.47 17.65
CA ILE A 6 -25.00 -13.59 17.50
C ILE A 6 -24.93 -14.44 18.76
N ASN A 7 -26.02 -14.45 19.54
CA ASN A 7 -26.13 -15.20 20.79
C ASN A 7 -27.27 -16.22 20.69
N ALA A 8 -27.05 -17.42 21.23
CA ALA A 8 -28.10 -18.44 21.39
C ALA A 8 -28.01 -19.07 22.78
N ARG A 9 -29.16 -19.53 23.30
CA ARG A 9 -29.25 -20.14 24.64
C ARG A 9 -28.57 -21.51 24.71
N THR A 10 -28.64 -22.27 23.63
CA THR A 10 -28.21 -23.67 23.59
C THR A 10 -27.15 -23.90 22.53
N GLN A 11 -27.43 -23.55 21.27
CA GLN A 11 -26.56 -23.89 20.15
C GLN A 11 -26.69 -22.85 19.03
N ILE A 12 -25.57 -22.57 18.34
CA ILE A 12 -25.55 -21.80 17.10
C ILE A 12 -25.12 -22.73 15.98
N VAL A 13 -25.88 -22.78 14.87
CA VAL A 13 -25.51 -23.53 13.66
C VAL A 13 -25.51 -22.59 12.46
N LEU A 14 -24.33 -22.39 11.86
CA LEU A 14 -24.18 -21.71 10.58
C LEU A 14 -24.13 -22.78 9.49
N LYS A 15 -25.11 -22.83 8.59
CA LYS A 15 -25.23 -23.87 7.56
C LYS A 15 -25.22 -23.29 6.15
N ALA A 16 -24.42 -23.90 5.28
CA ALA A 16 -24.40 -23.62 3.84
C ALA A 16 -24.31 -24.94 3.07
N GLY A 17 -25.38 -25.31 2.35
CA GLY A 17 -25.45 -26.59 1.65
C GLY A 17 -25.29 -27.79 2.60
N GLN A 18 -24.26 -28.60 2.36
CA GLN A 18 -23.88 -29.77 3.17
C GLN A 18 -22.79 -29.47 4.21
N THR A 19 -22.41 -28.20 4.37
CA THR A 19 -21.38 -27.74 5.31
C THR A 19 -22.02 -27.02 6.49
N SER A 20 -21.47 -27.18 7.70
CA SER A 20 -21.91 -26.49 8.90
C SER A 20 -20.77 -26.12 9.85
N ILE A 21 -20.95 -25.00 10.55
CA ILE A 21 -20.20 -24.62 11.76
C ILE A 21 -21.17 -24.66 12.93
N THR A 22 -20.89 -25.47 13.94
CA THR A 22 -21.71 -25.60 15.15
C THR A 22 -20.94 -25.12 16.36
N LEU A 23 -21.55 -24.22 17.13
CA LEU A 23 -21.11 -23.81 18.46
C LEU A 23 -22.10 -24.39 19.47
N ASP A 24 -21.64 -25.33 20.30
CA ASP A 24 -22.45 -25.99 21.33
C ASP A 24 -21.66 -26.02 22.65
N GLY A 25 -22.08 -25.21 23.61
CA GLY A 25 -21.32 -25.00 24.85
C GLY A 25 -19.89 -24.52 24.58
N ALA A 26 -18.90 -25.36 24.90
CA ALA A 26 -17.48 -25.09 24.67
C ALA A 26 -16.95 -25.67 23.35
N ASP A 27 -17.75 -26.45 22.63
CA ASP A 27 -17.35 -27.16 21.43
C ASP A 27 -17.58 -26.33 20.17
N ILE A 28 -16.59 -26.34 19.28
CA ILE A 28 -16.65 -25.71 17.96
C ILE A 28 -16.42 -26.81 16.91
N THR A 29 -17.45 -27.13 16.14
CA THR A 29 -17.41 -28.20 15.13
C THR A 29 -17.54 -27.65 13.72
N PHE A 30 -16.58 -27.98 12.86
CA PHE A 30 -16.64 -27.74 11.42
C PHE A 30 -16.93 -29.07 10.70
N ALA A 31 -18.04 -29.16 9.97
CA ALA A 31 -18.42 -30.35 9.22
C ALA A 31 -18.65 -29.99 7.75
N CYS A 32 -17.97 -30.66 6.82
CA CYS A 32 -18.17 -30.50 5.39
C CYS A 32 -17.81 -31.78 4.62
N PRO A 33 -18.53 -32.14 3.55
CA PRO A 33 -18.07 -33.14 2.61
C PRO A 33 -16.93 -32.55 1.77
N GLY A 34 -15.70 -32.98 2.05
CA GLY A 34 -14.50 -32.55 1.33
C GLY A 34 -13.49 -31.84 2.24
N THR A 35 -12.77 -30.87 1.68
CA THR A 35 -11.61 -30.25 2.33
C THR A 35 -11.99 -28.98 3.07
N PHE A 36 -11.66 -28.93 4.36
CA PHE A 36 -11.58 -27.69 5.12
C PHE A 36 -10.19 -27.07 4.93
N SER A 37 -10.11 -25.94 4.23
CA SER A 37 -8.85 -25.22 3.97
C SER A 37 -8.77 -23.97 4.83
N VAL A 38 -7.67 -23.84 5.58
CA VAL A 38 -7.33 -22.63 6.35
C VAL A 38 -6.10 -22.00 5.73
N LYS A 39 -6.18 -20.73 5.34
CA LYS A 39 -5.01 -19.95 4.93
C LYS A 39 -4.45 -19.22 6.16
N GLY A 40 -3.46 -19.83 6.82
CA GLY A 40 -2.64 -19.13 7.81
C GLY A 40 -1.45 -18.45 7.13
N SER A 41 -1.00 -17.29 7.62
CA SER A 41 0.31 -16.72 7.27
C SER A 41 1.40 -17.45 8.07
N GLY A 42 1.62 -18.73 7.77
CA GLY A 42 2.65 -19.53 8.42
C GLY A 42 3.93 -19.50 7.60
N HIS A 43 4.91 -18.69 8.00
CA HIS A 43 6.31 -18.97 7.62
C HIS A 43 6.74 -20.20 8.41
N SER A 44 6.53 -21.39 7.87
CA SER A 44 7.17 -22.59 8.41
C SER A 44 8.68 -22.36 8.32
N PHE A 45 9.31 -22.03 9.45
CA PHE A 45 10.75 -22.04 9.58
C PHE A 45 11.18 -23.49 9.41
N GLY A 46 11.64 -23.84 8.21
CA GLY A 46 12.32 -25.10 8.00
C GLY A 46 13.53 -25.19 8.90
N ASP A 47 13.92 -26.41 9.27
CA ASP A 47 15.12 -26.65 10.06
C ASP A 47 16.34 -25.94 9.44
N GLY A 48 17.18 -25.36 10.29
CA GLY A 48 18.43 -24.75 9.85
C GLY A 48 19.36 -25.81 9.29
N ALA A 49 19.85 -25.63 8.07
CA ALA A 49 20.89 -26.49 7.51
C ALA A 49 22.16 -26.39 8.36
N SER A 50 22.60 -27.49 8.97
CA SER A 50 23.80 -27.54 9.84
C SER A 50 25.11 -27.78 9.05
N GLY A 51 25.17 -27.30 7.81
CA GLY A 51 26.36 -27.46 6.96
C GLY A 51 27.42 -26.41 7.27
N ALA A 52 28.67 -26.83 7.47
CA ALA A 52 29.78 -25.89 7.50
C ALA A 52 29.86 -25.14 6.16
N ALA A 53 29.95 -23.81 6.20
CA ALA A 53 30.09 -22.99 4.99
C ALA A 53 31.38 -23.37 4.24
N SER A 54 31.25 -23.78 2.98
CA SER A 54 32.41 -23.95 2.11
C SER A 54 32.92 -22.57 1.71
N LEU A 55 33.93 -22.08 2.43
CA LEU A 55 34.56 -20.81 2.10
C LEU A 55 35.53 -21.03 0.92
N PRO A 56 35.43 -20.24 -0.16
CA PRO A 56 36.45 -20.26 -1.20
C PRO A 56 37.80 -19.82 -0.61
N ALA A 57 38.89 -20.35 -1.15
CA ALA A 57 40.22 -19.93 -0.74
C ALA A 57 40.37 -18.41 -0.93
N LEU A 58 40.82 -17.72 0.13
CA LEU A 58 41.13 -16.30 0.02
C LEU A 58 42.22 -16.11 -1.04
N PRO A 59 42.15 -15.04 -1.86
CA PRO A 59 43.21 -14.73 -2.81
C PRO A 59 44.55 -14.63 -2.08
N SER A 60 45.47 -15.55 -2.36
CA SER A 60 46.81 -15.54 -1.78
C SER A 60 47.69 -14.60 -2.60
N GLY A 61 47.62 -13.31 -2.28
CA GLY A 61 48.48 -12.30 -2.86
C GLY A 61 48.09 -10.91 -2.40
N LEU A 62 49.07 -10.12 -1.94
CA LEU A 62 48.92 -8.68 -1.81
C LEU A 62 48.83 -8.11 -3.23
N VAL A 63 47.65 -8.14 -3.81
CA VAL A 63 47.36 -7.32 -4.99
C VAL A 63 47.30 -5.89 -4.46
N ILE A 64 48.42 -5.19 -4.53
CA ILE A 64 48.40 -3.72 -4.52
C ILE A 64 47.72 -3.33 -5.83
N ARG A 65 46.38 -3.41 -5.84
CA ARG A 65 45.58 -2.75 -6.86
C ARG A 65 45.84 -1.27 -6.60
N SER A 66 46.50 -0.60 -7.54
CA SER A 66 46.22 0.80 -7.76
C SER A 66 44.74 0.88 -8.10
N LEU A 67 43.90 0.96 -7.06
CA LEU A 67 42.49 1.21 -7.23
C LEU A 67 42.41 2.54 -7.98
N PRO A 68 41.68 2.62 -9.11
CA PRO A 68 41.44 3.90 -9.73
C PRO A 68 40.81 4.78 -8.65
N VAL A 69 41.53 5.83 -8.26
CA VAL A 69 40.97 6.89 -7.41
C VAL A 69 39.89 7.53 -8.26
N THR A 70 38.68 7.02 -8.12
CA THR A 70 37.53 7.60 -8.79
C THR A 70 37.22 8.85 -7.98
N PRO A 71 37.34 10.05 -8.55
CA PRO A 71 36.96 11.25 -7.82
C PRO A 71 35.52 11.09 -7.35
N LEU A 72 35.27 11.34 -6.06
CA LEU A 72 33.93 11.34 -5.50
C LEU A 72 33.16 12.49 -6.15
N GLU A 73 32.35 12.18 -7.17
CA GLU A 73 31.45 13.16 -7.78
C GLU A 73 30.29 13.39 -6.80
N THR A 74 30.02 14.66 -6.47
CA THR A 74 28.85 14.98 -5.64
C THR A 74 27.60 14.74 -6.46
N VAL A 75 26.66 13.99 -5.90
CA VAL A 75 25.35 13.72 -6.49
C VAL A 75 24.26 14.06 -5.49
N TYR A 76 23.12 14.52 -5.99
CA TYR A 76 21.93 14.76 -5.22
C TYR A 76 20.94 13.63 -5.48
N SER A 77 20.32 13.10 -4.44
CA SER A 77 19.38 11.98 -4.56
C SER A 77 18.12 12.27 -3.77
N GLN A 78 16.98 11.94 -4.38
CA GLN A 78 15.66 12.10 -3.77
C GLN A 78 14.75 10.94 -4.16
N ALA A 79 14.09 10.36 -3.16
CA ALA A 79 13.11 9.29 -3.32
C ALA A 79 11.76 9.75 -2.74
N LEU A 80 10.68 9.13 -3.21
CA LEU A 80 9.34 9.37 -2.69
C LEU A 80 9.00 8.34 -1.60
N ASP A 81 8.39 8.80 -0.52
CA ASP A 81 7.87 7.98 0.58
C ASP A 81 6.38 7.67 0.34
N PHE A 82 6.04 6.40 0.38
CA PHE A 82 4.69 5.85 0.22
C PHE A 82 4.25 5.07 1.46
N THR A 83 5.02 5.08 2.55
CA THR A 83 4.73 4.33 3.77
C THR A 83 3.41 4.77 4.42
N GLU A 84 3.10 6.06 4.31
CA GLU A 84 1.85 6.68 4.79
C GLU A 84 0.70 6.58 3.77
N VAL A 85 0.86 5.79 2.70
CA VAL A 85 -0.18 5.52 1.69
C VAL A 85 -0.47 4.01 1.66
N PRO A 86 -1.32 3.50 2.58
CA PRO A 86 -1.73 2.11 2.61
C PRO A 86 -2.32 1.67 1.27
N SER A 87 -1.93 0.49 0.81
CA SER A 87 -2.52 -0.14 -0.38
C SER A 87 -4.02 -0.43 -0.24
N GLU A 88 -4.54 -0.42 0.99
CA GLU A 88 -5.97 -0.59 1.27
C GLU A 88 -6.81 0.66 0.98
N TRP A 89 -6.20 1.86 0.94
CA TRP A 89 -6.93 3.10 0.68
C TRP A 89 -7.36 3.26 -0.76
N LEU A 90 -6.66 2.60 -1.68
CA LEU A 90 -6.86 2.75 -3.11
C LEU A 90 -7.12 1.40 -3.76
N PRO A 91 -8.00 1.32 -4.75
CA PRO A 91 -8.26 0.08 -5.49
C PRO A 91 -7.11 -0.31 -6.44
N PHE A 92 -5.95 0.36 -6.35
CA PHE A 92 -4.75 0.16 -7.16
C PHE A 92 -3.49 0.58 -6.39
N THR A 93 -2.33 0.12 -6.85
CA THR A 93 -1.04 0.50 -6.28
C THR A 93 -0.54 1.80 -6.90
N LEU A 94 -0.49 2.89 -6.14
CA LEU A 94 0.11 4.16 -6.57
C LEU A 94 1.63 4.05 -6.78
N GLY A 95 2.19 4.84 -7.68
CA GLY A 95 3.63 5.06 -7.74
C GLY A 95 4.47 3.84 -8.13
N GLN A 96 3.86 2.83 -8.77
CA GLN A 96 4.59 1.72 -9.40
C GLN A 96 5.60 2.22 -10.43
N SER A 97 5.23 3.28 -11.17
CA SER A 97 6.10 4.03 -12.05
C SER A 97 5.89 5.52 -11.82
N THR A 98 6.96 6.21 -11.47
CA THR A 98 6.97 7.67 -11.29
C THR A 98 7.94 8.29 -12.27
N VAL A 99 7.46 9.22 -13.08
CA VAL A 99 8.30 9.97 -14.01
C VAL A 99 8.87 11.20 -13.31
N VAL A 100 10.18 11.41 -13.43
CA VAL A 100 10.89 12.54 -12.83
C VAL A 100 11.33 13.48 -13.92
N ARG A 101 10.99 14.75 -13.77
CA ARG A 101 11.24 15.80 -14.77
C ARG A 101 11.99 16.98 -14.19
N ALA A 102 13.01 17.46 -14.89
CA ALA A 102 13.64 18.76 -14.65
C ALA A 102 13.14 19.72 -15.74
N GLY A 103 12.25 20.65 -15.36
CA GLY A 103 11.52 21.46 -16.34
C GLY A 103 10.70 20.59 -17.31
N ALA A 104 10.97 20.70 -18.61
CA ALA A 104 10.26 19.93 -19.66
C ALA A 104 10.89 18.56 -19.96
N GLU A 105 12.10 18.30 -19.48
CA GLU A 105 12.87 17.09 -19.79
C GLU A 105 12.62 16.01 -18.74
N GLN A 106 12.34 14.79 -19.18
CA GLN A 106 12.31 13.61 -18.31
C GLN A 106 13.73 13.12 -18.07
N ILE A 107 14.12 13.04 -16.81
CA ILE A 107 15.49 12.70 -16.40
C ILE A 107 15.59 11.31 -15.77
N ALA A 108 14.49 10.76 -15.27
CA ALA A 108 14.44 9.41 -14.72
C ALA A 108 13.01 8.85 -14.72
N THR A 109 12.93 7.53 -14.62
CA THR A 109 11.72 6.81 -14.23
C THR A 109 12.07 6.03 -12.96
N LEU A 110 11.28 6.22 -11.91
CA LEU A 110 11.43 5.53 -10.65
C LEU A 110 10.43 4.41 -10.57
N ASP A 111 10.92 3.20 -10.37
CA ASP A 111 10.10 2.02 -10.18
C ASP A 111 9.97 1.70 -8.69
N ARG A 112 8.83 1.13 -8.32
CA ARG A 112 8.55 0.72 -6.94
C ARG A 112 7.69 -0.55 -6.91
N SER A 113 8.08 -1.53 -6.10
CA SER A 113 7.20 -2.65 -5.77
C SER A 113 6.10 -2.20 -4.81
N SER A 114 4.91 -2.81 -4.89
CA SER A 114 3.82 -2.56 -3.94
C SER A 114 4.20 -2.80 -2.47
N SER A 115 5.20 -3.65 -2.21
CA SER A 115 5.74 -3.94 -0.88
C SER A 115 6.69 -2.89 -0.32
N ASP A 116 7.20 -1.99 -1.18
CA ASP A 116 8.31 -1.10 -0.81
C ASP A 116 7.77 0.25 -0.35
N GLY A 117 8.19 0.73 0.82
CA GLY A 117 7.79 2.05 1.31
C GLY A 117 8.34 3.22 0.50
N TYR A 118 9.40 3.01 -0.29
CA TYR A 118 10.09 4.07 -1.02
C TYR A 118 10.24 3.74 -2.50
N SER A 119 10.18 4.75 -3.37
CA SER A 119 10.64 4.59 -4.76
C SER A 119 12.16 4.41 -4.83
N SER A 120 12.68 3.99 -5.99
CA SER A 120 14.08 4.23 -6.30
C SER A 120 14.43 5.73 -6.22
N GLY A 121 15.72 6.06 -6.09
CA GLY A 121 16.17 7.44 -5.99
C GLY A 121 16.36 8.08 -7.37
N ALA A 122 15.81 9.28 -7.57
CA ALA A 122 16.21 10.14 -8.66
C ALA A 122 17.54 10.80 -8.33
N VAL A 123 18.54 10.59 -9.18
CA VAL A 123 19.89 11.12 -8.97
C VAL A 123 20.17 12.23 -9.97
N THR A 124 20.64 13.38 -9.48
CA THR A 124 21.07 14.51 -10.31
C THR A 124 22.50 14.91 -9.99
N LYS A 125 23.23 15.39 -11.01
CA LYS A 125 24.60 15.91 -10.84
C LYS A 125 24.63 17.35 -10.29
N GLN A 126 23.51 18.05 -10.38
CA GLN A 126 23.35 19.43 -9.94
C GLN A 126 22.10 19.54 -9.06
N PRO A 127 22.07 20.48 -8.10
CA PRO A 127 20.89 20.76 -7.32
C PRO A 127 19.88 21.47 -8.22
N VAL A 128 18.93 20.71 -8.76
CA VAL A 128 17.89 21.19 -9.68
C VAL A 128 16.53 20.82 -9.12
N ASP A 129 15.57 21.73 -9.25
CA ASP A 129 14.19 21.43 -8.90
C ASP A 129 13.61 20.38 -9.86
N VAL A 130 13.08 19.30 -9.29
CA VAL A 130 12.45 18.23 -10.05
C VAL A 130 10.98 18.09 -9.71
N ASN A 131 10.19 17.74 -10.72
CA ASN A 131 8.77 17.45 -10.61
C ASN A 131 8.53 15.95 -10.75
N TYR A 132 7.62 15.44 -9.95
CA TYR A 132 7.24 14.02 -9.94
C TYR A 132 5.85 13.84 -10.52
N TRP A 133 5.75 12.96 -11.50
CA TRP A 133 4.51 12.62 -12.17
C TRP A 133 4.19 11.17 -11.81
N ILE A 134 3.26 11.02 -10.87
CA ILE A 134 2.81 9.72 -10.39
C ILE A 134 1.64 9.29 -11.27
N SER A 135 1.83 8.21 -12.02
CA SER A 135 0.82 7.71 -12.96
C SER A 135 0.26 6.37 -12.49
N THR A 136 -0.94 6.06 -12.97
CA THR A 136 -1.61 4.77 -12.76
C THR A 136 -1.96 4.21 -14.13
N ASP A 137 -1.93 2.89 -14.27
CA ASP A 137 -2.44 2.18 -15.45
C ASP A 137 -3.97 2.02 -15.43
N THR A 138 -4.59 2.27 -14.28
CA THR A 138 -6.04 2.26 -14.09
C THR A 138 -6.62 3.67 -14.23
N SER A 139 -7.84 3.76 -14.76
CA SER A 139 -8.62 5.00 -14.75
C SER A 139 -9.26 5.20 -13.37
N TRP A 140 -9.04 6.37 -12.79
CA TRP A 140 -9.61 6.76 -11.49
C TRP A 140 -10.13 8.20 -11.57
N ARG A 141 -11.05 8.55 -10.67
CA ARG A 141 -11.58 9.92 -10.55
C ARG A 141 -11.68 10.31 -9.09
N ILE A 142 -11.38 11.58 -8.79
CA ILE A 142 -11.67 12.19 -7.50
C ILE A 142 -13.01 12.89 -7.62
N GLU A 143 -13.91 12.61 -6.69
CA GLU A 143 -15.13 13.38 -6.51
C GLU A 143 -14.96 14.18 -5.20
N GLU A 144 -15.01 15.51 -5.31
CA GLU A 144 -15.04 16.39 -4.15
C GLU A 144 -16.46 16.88 -3.94
N VAL A 145 -17.02 16.67 -2.75
CA VAL A 145 -18.33 17.20 -2.36
C VAL A 145 -18.09 18.42 -1.49
N ILE A 146 -18.40 19.60 -2.03
CA ILE A 146 -18.33 20.86 -1.29
C ILE A 146 -19.72 21.17 -0.75
N GLU A 147 -19.90 21.00 0.56
CA GLU A 147 -21.13 21.43 1.23
C GLU A 147 -21.12 22.95 1.38
N GLN A 148 -21.90 23.65 0.55
CA GLN A 148 -22.07 25.09 0.66
C GLN A 148 -23.26 25.39 1.57
N THR A 149 -23.01 25.96 2.75
CA THR A 149 -24.07 26.43 3.64
C THR A 149 -24.74 27.65 3.00
N LEU A 150 -26.01 27.51 2.58
CA LEU A 150 -26.79 28.63 2.07
C LEU A 150 -27.11 29.59 3.22
N ASP A 151 -26.57 30.80 3.16
CA ASP A 151 -26.91 31.87 4.08
C ASP A 151 -28.33 32.37 3.77
N THR A 152 -29.30 32.03 4.62
CA THR A 152 -30.73 32.32 4.42
C THR A 152 -31.12 33.78 4.69
N ALA A 153 -30.17 34.69 4.82
CA ALA A 153 -30.42 36.10 5.10
C ALA A 153 -30.76 36.92 3.84
N SER A 154 -31.84 36.58 3.13
CA SER A 154 -32.50 37.50 2.17
C SER A 154 -33.79 36.90 1.59
N VAL A 155 -34.71 36.44 2.45
CA VAL A 155 -36.11 36.36 2.05
C VAL A 155 -36.69 37.77 2.22
N ASP A 156 -36.54 38.55 1.17
CA ASP A 156 -37.10 39.91 1.07
C ASP A 156 -38.63 39.85 1.13
N SER A 157 -39.21 40.88 1.75
CA SER A 157 -40.60 40.92 2.18
C SER A 157 -41.50 41.24 0.99
N ILE A 158 -42.43 40.34 0.63
CA ILE A 158 -43.49 40.63 -0.34
C ILE A 158 -44.58 41.43 0.40
N PRO A 159 -44.96 42.64 -0.04
CA PRO A 159 -46.06 43.37 0.59
C PRO A 159 -47.40 42.72 0.24
N GLU A 160 -48.27 42.58 1.25
CA GLU A 160 -49.68 42.19 1.10
C GLU A 160 -50.43 43.23 0.26
N ASP A 161 -50.90 42.81 -0.92
CA ASP A 161 -51.94 43.55 -1.62
C ASP A 161 -53.24 43.48 -0.80
N GLN A 162 -53.71 44.65 -0.38
CA GLN A 162 -55.04 44.84 0.19
C GLN A 162 -56.06 44.85 -0.93
N ASP A 163 -57.01 43.93 -0.91
CA ASP A 163 -58.25 44.02 -1.68
C ASP A 163 -59.46 44.05 -0.73
N GLU A 164 -60.39 44.94 -1.10
CA GLU A 164 -61.59 45.45 -0.41
C GLU A 164 -62.62 44.42 0.08
#